data_AF-X1EEI2-F1
#
_entry.id   AF-X1EEI2-F1
#
_cell.length_a   1.000
_cell.length_b   1.000
_cell.length_c   1.000
_cell.angle_alpha   90.00
_cell.angle_beta   90.00
_cell.angle_gamma   90.00
#
_symmetry.space_group_name_H-M   'P 1'
#
loop_
_entity.id
_entity.type
_entity.pdbx_description
1 polymer ?
#
loop_
_entity_poly.entity_id
_entity_poly.type
_entity_poly.pdbx_seq_one_letter_code
_entity_poly.pdbx_strand_id
1 'polypeptide(L)'
;MPADPVSGHEALTGFIGAFLAGWDKTDWEIINLLVDGDVIVVERMDRTIAGGKSVDLPCCGVFEMRNGKIAVWRDYFDMTTYINAMS
;
A
#
# COMPACT_ATOMS: atom_id res chain seq x y z
N MET A 1 8.51 0.01 7.60
CA MET A 1 8.02 -0.60 6.36
C MET A 1 8.14 -2.10 6.53
N PRO A 2 7.13 -2.88 6.13
CA PRO A 2 7.05 -4.30 6.45
C PRO A 2 7.88 -5.22 5.53
N ALA A 3 8.46 -4.70 4.45
CA ALA A 3 9.29 -5.42 3.51
C ALA A 3 10.55 -4.62 3.12
N ASP A 4 11.55 -5.32 2.59
CA ASP A 4 12.73 -4.69 1.98
C ASP A 4 12.35 -3.91 0.71
N PRO A 5 13.09 -2.84 0.35
CA PRO A 5 12.81 -2.05 -0.84
C PRO A 5 12.87 -2.87 -2.13
N VAL A 6 11.86 -2.71 -3.00
CA VAL A 6 11.83 -3.27 -4.35
C VAL A 6 12.11 -2.16 -5.37
N SER A 7 12.93 -2.43 -6.39
CA SER A 7 13.33 -1.45 -7.40
C SER A 7 13.14 -1.97 -8.82
N GLY A 8 12.64 -1.11 -9.71
CA GLY A 8 12.35 -1.43 -11.10
C GLY A 8 10.95 -2.00 -11.32
N HIS A 9 10.38 -1.73 -12.50
CA HIS A 9 8.99 -2.06 -12.80
C HIS A 9 8.72 -3.57 -12.80
N GLU A 10 9.66 -4.38 -13.31
CA GLU A 10 9.51 -5.84 -13.36
C GLU A 10 9.43 -6.44 -11.96
N ALA A 11 10.40 -6.13 -11.09
CA ALA A 11 10.41 -6.60 -9.72
C ALA A 11 9.20 -6.06 -8.92
N LEU A 12 8.82 -4.79 -9.14
CA LEU A 12 7.65 -4.19 -8.52
C LEU A 12 6.35 -4.93 -8.91
N THR A 13 6.15 -5.22 -10.20
CA THR A 13 4.97 -5.96 -10.65
C THR A 13 4.92 -7.37 -10.08
N GLY A 14 6.06 -8.06 -10.01
CA GLY A 14 6.15 -9.37 -9.36
C GLY A 14 5.80 -9.31 -7.87
N PHE A 15 6.36 -8.35 -7.14
CA PHE A 15 6.10 -8.15 -5.72
C PHE A 15 4.63 -7.81 -5.44
N ILE A 16 4.08 -6.80 -6.12
CA ILE A 16 2.69 -6.39 -5.95
C ILE A 16 1.73 -7.50 -6.39
N GLY A 17 2.03 -8.18 -7.50
CA GLY A 17 1.22 -9.32 -7.95
C GLY A 17 1.13 -10.42 -6.90
N ALA A 18 2.26 -10.78 -6.27
CA ALA A 18 2.28 -11.77 -5.19
C ALA A 18 1.55 -11.25 -3.93
N PHE A 19 1.72 -9.98 -3.59
CA PHE A 19 1.09 -9.36 -2.41
C PHE A 19 -0.45 -9.34 -2.53
N LEU A 20 -0.97 -9.05 -3.72
CA LEU A 20 -2.40 -8.96 -4.00
C LEU A 20 -3.05 -10.30 -4.36
N ALA A 21 -2.27 -11.38 -4.54
CA ALA A 21 -2.77 -12.64 -5.10
C ALA A 21 -3.94 -13.27 -4.30
N GLY A 22 -4.03 -12.99 -3.00
CA GLY A 22 -5.09 -13.49 -2.12
C GLY A 22 -6.27 -12.53 -1.92
N TRP A 23 -6.29 -11.38 -2.59
CA TRP A 23 -7.31 -10.35 -2.38
C TRP A 23 -8.49 -10.58 -3.32
N ASP A 24 -9.69 -10.55 -2.76
CA ASP A 24 -10.95 -10.57 -3.50
C ASP A 24 -11.33 -9.15 -3.91
N LYS A 25 -11.18 -8.19 -2.99
CA LYS A 25 -11.48 -6.77 -3.20
C LYS A 25 -10.70 -5.93 -2.20
N THR A 26 -10.41 -4.68 -2.56
CA THR A 26 -9.98 -3.66 -1.61
C THR A 26 -10.63 -2.32 -1.95
N ASP A 27 -11.08 -1.60 -0.93
CA ASP A 27 -11.52 -0.20 -1.03
C ASP A 27 -10.52 0.68 -0.25
N TRP A 28 -9.90 1.62 -0.94
CA TRP A 28 -9.00 2.60 -0.32
C TRP A 28 -9.77 3.85 0.07
N GLU A 29 -9.96 4.04 1.37
CA GLU A 29 -10.58 5.25 1.92
C GLU A 29 -9.49 6.25 2.29
N ILE A 30 -9.40 7.36 1.54
CA ILE A 30 -8.46 8.43 1.85
C ILE A 30 -9.01 9.25 3.01
N ILE A 31 -8.24 9.35 4.10
CA ILE A 31 -8.58 10.11 5.30
C ILE A 31 -7.95 11.51 5.20
N ASN A 32 -6.64 11.57 4.94
CA ASN A 32 -5.91 12.83 4.74
C ASN A 32 -5.00 12.73 3.52
N LEU A 33 -4.89 13.82 2.78
CA LEU A 33 -3.98 13.96 1.64
C LEU A 33 -3.26 15.30 1.74
N LEU A 34 -1.94 15.26 1.82
CA LEU A 34 -1.07 16.42 1.86
C LEU A 34 -0.12 16.38 0.67
N VAL A 35 0.14 17.56 0.10
CA VAL A 35 1.07 17.73 -1.01
C VAL A 35 2.03 18.85 -0.66
N ASP A 36 3.33 18.57 -0.79
CA ASP A 36 4.41 19.55 -0.67
C ASP A 36 5.39 19.35 -1.83
N GLY A 37 5.27 20.18 -2.86
CA GLY A 37 6.05 20.04 -4.10
C GLY A 37 5.84 18.66 -4.75
N ASP A 38 6.94 17.92 -4.90
CA ASP A 38 6.96 16.56 -5.47
C ASP A 38 6.73 15.46 -4.41
N VAL A 39 6.40 15.80 -3.17
CA VAL A 39 6.12 14.83 -2.11
C VAL A 39 4.63 14.84 -1.78
N ILE A 40 4.02 13.66 -1.78
CA ILE A 40 2.62 13.45 -1.40
C ILE A 40 2.58 12.52 -0.19
N VAL A 41 1.80 12.88 0.83
CA VAL A 41 1.52 12.04 1.99
C VAL A 41 0.03 11.71 2.01
N VAL A 42 -0.31 10.44 2.10
CA VAL A 42 -1.70 9.95 2.10
C VAL A 42 -1.92 9.06 3.32
N GLU A 43 -2.73 9.54 4.25
CA GLU A 43 -3.30 8.70 5.31
C GLU A 43 -4.59 8.07 4.79
N ARG A 44 -4.72 6.76 4.97
CA ARG A 44 -5.83 5.98 4.40
C ARG A 44 -6.17 4.77 5.25
N MET A 45 -7.40 4.30 5.09
CA MET A 45 -7.86 3.00 5.54
C MET A 45 -8.01 2.08 4.34
N ASP A 46 -7.21 1.02 4.30
CA ASP A 46 -7.24 0.03 3.24
C ASP A 46 -8.19 -1.10 3.70
N ARG A 47 -9.43 -1.10 3.20
CA ARG A 47 -10.48 -2.06 3.57
C ARG A 47 -10.48 -3.22 2.59
N THR A 48 -9.80 -4.30 2.97
CA THR A 48 -9.52 -5.44 2.07
C THR A 48 -10.36 -6.66 2.45
N ILE A 49 -10.92 -7.33 1.45
CA ILE A 49 -11.47 -8.68 1.58
C ILE A 49 -10.47 -9.63 0.97
N ALA A 50 -10.03 -10.63 1.73
CA ALA A 50 -9.07 -11.61 1.28
C ALA A 50 -9.38 -12.99 1.89
N GLY A 51 -9.52 -14.00 1.03
CA GLY A 51 -9.94 -15.34 1.46
C GLY A 51 -11.30 -15.35 2.19
N GLY A 52 -12.20 -14.43 1.83
CA GLY A 52 -13.50 -14.25 2.50
C GLY A 52 -13.45 -13.59 3.88
N LYS A 53 -12.28 -13.11 4.35
CA LYS A 53 -12.14 -12.35 5.60
C LYS A 53 -11.94 -10.87 5.30
N SER A 54 -12.52 -10.01 6.15
CA SER A 54 -12.34 -8.56 6.06
C SER A 54 -11.17 -8.09 6.93
N VAL A 55 -10.37 -7.18 6.38
CA VAL A 55 -9.21 -6.56 7.01
C VAL A 55 -9.32 -5.05 6.84
N ASP A 56 -9.40 -4.32 7.95
CA ASP A 56 -9.26 -2.87 7.96
C ASP A 56 -7.83 -2.53 8.34
N LEU A 57 -7.05 -2.02 7.39
CA LEU A 57 -5.63 -1.73 7.58
C LEU A 57 -5.36 -0.21 7.54
N PRO A 58 -5.10 0.42 8.69
CA PRO A 58 -4.61 1.79 8.72
C PRO A 58 -3.23 1.87 8.06
N CYS A 59 -3.08 2.78 7.10
CA CYS A 59 -1.83 2.94 6.36
C CYS A 59 -1.52 4.41 6.09
N CYS A 60 -0.25 4.77 6.19
CA CYS A 60 0.26 6.07 5.76
C CYS A 60 1.28 5.86 4.63
N GLY A 61 0.94 6.34 3.45
CA GLY A 61 1.79 6.29 2.26
C GLY A 61 2.52 7.61 2.03
N VAL A 62 3.80 7.50 1.66
CA VAL A 62 4.61 8.64 1.19
C VAL A 62 5.05 8.35 -0.23
N PHE A 63 4.74 9.28 -1.14
CA PHE A 63 5.04 9.19 -2.56
C PHE A 63 5.95 10.33 -2.98
N GLU A 64 7.06 10.00 -3.63
CA GLU A 64 7.90 10.98 -4.33
C GLU A 64 7.57 10.93 -5.81
N MET A 65 7.24 12.09 -6.36
CA MET A 65 6.85 12.27 -7.74
C MET A 65 8.07 12.68 -8.59
N ARG A 66 8.08 12.26 -9.84
CA ARG A 66 9.02 12.74 -10.86
C ARG A 66 8.32 12.72 -12.21
N ASN A 67 8.31 13.86 -12.90
CA ASN A 67 7.68 14.00 -14.22
C ASN A 67 6.22 13.52 -14.23
N GLY A 68 5.45 13.88 -13.19
CA GLY A 68 4.04 13.52 -13.06
C GLY A 68 3.76 12.03 -12.76
N LYS A 69 4.77 11.25 -12.41
CA LYS A 69 4.65 9.82 -12.05
C LYS A 69 5.24 9.56 -10.67
N ILE A 70 4.78 8.49 -10.02
CA ILE A 70 5.38 8.00 -8.77
C ILE A 70 6.76 7.43 -9.10
N ALA A 71 7.80 8.02 -8.52
CA ALA A 71 9.18 7.53 -8.59
C ALA A 71 9.52 6.63 -7.40
N VAL A 72 9.02 6.96 -6.21
CA VAL A 72 9.19 6.15 -5.00
C VAL A 72 7.87 6.12 -4.23
N TRP A 73 7.51 4.94 -3.74
CA TRP A 73 6.35 4.72 -2.87
C TRP A 73 6.80 3.96 -1.63
N ARG A 74 6.43 4.47 -0.46
CA ARG A 74 6.67 3.84 0.84
C ARG A 74 5.39 3.83 1.66
N ASP A 75 5.03 2.67 2.17
CA ASP A 75 3.89 2.53 3.07
C ASP A 75 4.33 2.16 4.49
N TYR A 76 3.74 2.86 5.46
CA TYR A 76 3.91 2.65 6.88
C TYR A 76 2.61 2.10 7.47
N PHE A 77 2.64 0.85 7.88
CA PHE A 77 1.54 0.14 8.52
C PHE A 77 2.07 -1.05 9.34
N ASP A 78 1.22 -1.64 10.17
CA ASP A 78 1.54 -2.84 10.93
C ASP A 78 1.27 -4.10 10.10
N MET A 79 2.33 -4.87 9.83
CA MET A 79 2.22 -6.13 9.09
C MET A 79 1.41 -7.18 9.84
N THR A 80 1.44 -7.15 11.17
CA THR A 80 0.78 -8.13 12.03
C THR A 80 -0.74 -8.07 11.85
N THR A 81 -1.30 -6.86 11.75
CA THR A 81 -2.72 -6.62 11.45
C THR A 81 -3.15 -7.34 10.18
N TYR A 82 -2.33 -7.24 9.14
CA TYR A 82 -2.61 -7.85 7.85
C TYR A 82 -2.43 -9.38 7.90
N ILE A 83 -1.31 -9.90 8.44
CA ILE A 83 -1.05 -11.35 8.51
C ILE A 83 -2.12 -12.09 9.31
N ASN A 84 -2.53 -11.56 10.46
CA ASN A 84 -3.54 -12.19 11.30
C ASN A 84 -4.90 -12.33 10.62
N ALA A 85 -5.22 -11.41 9.70
CA ALA A 85 -6.46 -11.46 8.97
C ALA A 85 -6.40 -12.40 7.77
N MET A 86 -5.19 -12.71 7.29
CA MET A 86 -4.92 -13.67 6.21
C MET A 86 -4.74 -15.12 6.69
N SER A 87 -4.47 -15.35 7.98
CA SER A 87 -4.35 -16.69 8.60
C SER A 87 -5.69 -17.27 8.99
#